data_AF-A0A343C0U8-F1
#
_entry.id   AF-A0A343C0U8-F1
#
_cell.length_a   1.000
_cell.length_b   1.000
_cell.length_c   1.000
_cell.angle_alpha   90.00
_cell.angle_beta   90.00
_cell.angle_gamma   90.00
#
_symmetry.space_group_name_H-M   'P 1'
#
loop_
_entity.id
_entity.type
_entity.pdbx_description
1 polymer ?
#
loop_
_entity_poly.entity_id
_entity_poly.type
_entity_poly.pdbx_seq_one_letter_code
_entity_poly.pdbx_strand_id
1 'polypeptide(L)'
;MQQKNWNIDLEGMMAAGIHFGHQTQKWNPRMSPFIFTERKGVHILDLTQTARLLSEACNLVFDAAAEGKEFSTVGTKHQVADLIASAATRSQCHYVNEKWLGGTSTNWFTTEMRLHKFQYLQNEEDTGGFD
;
A
#
# COMPACT_ATOMS: atom_id res chain seq x y z
N MET A 1 -9.28 0.11 -27.53
CA MET A 1 -9.07 -0.02 -26.07
C MET A 1 -10.38 0.36 -25.40
N GLN A 2 -11.02 -0.55 -24.65
CA GLN A 2 -12.20 -0.20 -23.85
C GLN A 2 -11.77 0.85 -22.81
N GLN A 3 -12.57 1.91 -22.64
CA GLN A 3 -12.41 2.82 -21.51
C GLN A 3 -12.69 2.04 -20.22
N LYS A 4 -11.65 1.86 -19.41
CA LYS A 4 -11.77 1.31 -18.06
C LYS A 4 -12.31 2.41 -17.17
N ASN A 5 -13.50 2.20 -16.60
CA ASN A 5 -14.13 3.15 -15.70
C ASN A 5 -13.92 2.69 -14.25
N TRP A 6 -13.15 3.46 -13.49
CA TRP A 6 -12.94 3.25 -12.06
C TRP A 6 -13.97 4.03 -11.26
N ASN A 7 -14.48 3.45 -10.17
CA ASN A 7 -15.39 4.15 -9.26
C ASN A 7 -14.61 5.15 -8.40
N ILE A 8 -14.37 6.34 -8.92
CA ILE A 8 -13.69 7.45 -8.26
C ILE A 8 -14.63 8.64 -8.25
N ASP A 9 -15.09 9.02 -7.06
CA ASP A 9 -16.05 10.10 -6.86
C ASP A 9 -15.45 11.19 -5.95
N LEU A 10 -15.46 12.45 -6.43
CA LEU A 10 -14.93 13.57 -5.66
C LEU A 10 -15.73 13.83 -4.39
N GLU A 11 -17.05 13.63 -4.41
CA GLU A 11 -17.89 13.83 -3.22
C GLU A 11 -17.52 12.82 -2.12
N GLY A 12 -17.41 11.54 -2.49
CA GLY A 12 -16.93 10.48 -1.60
C GLY A 12 -15.52 10.73 -1.05
N MET A 13 -14.59 11.20 -1.89
CA MET A 13 -13.22 11.54 -1.46
C MET A 13 -13.20 12.70 -0.46
N MET A 14 -14.06 13.70 -0.66
CA MET A 14 -14.21 14.84 0.25
C MET A 14 -14.81 14.39 1.58
N ALA A 15 -15.88 13.60 1.56
CA ALA A 15 -16.53 13.05 2.74
C ALA A 15 -15.60 12.15 3.57
N ALA A 16 -14.74 11.36 2.90
CA ALA A 16 -13.73 10.53 3.55
C ALA A 16 -12.52 11.33 4.10
N GLY A 17 -12.42 12.63 3.82
CA GLY A 17 -11.35 13.48 4.35
C GLY A 17 -9.97 13.24 3.72
N ILE A 18 -9.91 12.68 2.50
CA ILE A 18 -8.63 12.33 1.82
C ILE A 18 -7.77 13.56 1.52
N HIS A 19 -8.39 14.74 1.43
CA HIS A 19 -7.71 16.00 1.13
C HIS A 19 -6.90 16.57 2.30
N PHE A 20 -6.95 16.00 3.50
CA PHE A 20 -6.17 16.52 4.61
C PHE A 20 -4.72 16.02 4.58
N GLY A 21 -3.79 16.95 4.42
CA GLY A 21 -2.35 16.71 4.53
C GLY A 21 -1.82 16.90 5.95
N HIS A 22 -0.51 17.10 6.06
CA HIS A 22 0.16 17.42 7.31
C HIS A 22 0.16 18.92 7.63
N GLN A 23 0.62 19.24 8.84
CA GLN A 23 0.91 20.62 9.25
C GLN A 23 1.96 21.24 8.35
N THR A 24 1.87 22.56 8.13
CA THR A 24 2.74 23.28 7.18
C THR A 24 4.20 23.37 7.61
N GLN A 25 4.51 23.06 8.87
CA GLN A 25 5.89 22.92 9.36
C GLN A 25 6.51 21.56 8.99
N LYS A 26 5.70 20.55 8.68
CA LYS A 26 6.12 19.16 8.43
C LYS A 26 5.78 18.74 6.99
N TRP A 27 6.19 19.55 6.02
CA TRP A 27 5.96 19.28 4.60
C TRP A 27 7.27 19.13 3.83
N ASN A 28 7.19 18.42 2.71
CA ASN A 28 8.30 18.32 1.76
C ASN A 28 8.05 19.34 0.63
N PRO A 29 8.99 20.26 0.33
CA PRO A 29 8.81 21.27 -0.73
C PRO A 29 8.46 20.71 -2.10
N ARG A 30 8.86 19.46 -2.40
CA ARG A 30 8.50 18.75 -3.63
C ARG A 30 7.01 18.45 -3.77
N MET A 31 6.25 18.55 -2.68
CA MET A 31 4.79 18.38 -2.68
C MET A 31 4.03 19.63 -3.14
N SER A 32 4.72 20.76 -3.35
CA SER A 32 4.10 22.01 -3.79
C SER A 32 3.14 21.84 -4.99
N PRO A 33 3.48 21.06 -6.05
CA PRO A 33 2.57 20.86 -7.19
C PRO A 33 1.31 20.04 -6.88
N PHE A 34 1.20 19.43 -5.69
CA PHE A 34 0.07 18.60 -5.27
C PHE A 34 -0.77 19.27 -4.16
N ILE A 35 -0.29 20.37 -3.60
CA ILE A 35 -0.99 21.12 -2.56
C ILE A 35 -1.90 22.15 -3.23
N PHE A 36 -3.19 22.04 -2.96
CA PHE A 36 -4.19 22.99 -3.44
C PHE A 36 -4.13 24.31 -2.66
N THR A 37 -4.13 24.23 -1.32
CA THR A 37 -4.06 25.41 -0.45
C THR A 37 -3.64 25.04 0.97
N GLU A 38 -3.50 26.04 1.84
CA GLU A 38 -3.32 25.87 3.29
C GLU A 38 -4.52 26.47 4.01
N ARG A 39 -5.03 25.76 5.02
CA ARG A 39 -6.08 26.28 5.91
C ARG A 39 -5.76 25.95 7.36
N LYS A 40 -5.68 26.98 8.21
CA LYS A 40 -5.41 26.83 9.65
C LYS A 40 -4.12 26.02 9.94
N GLY A 41 -3.06 26.23 9.17
CA GLY A 41 -1.78 25.54 9.38
C GLY A 41 -1.73 24.10 8.85
N VAL A 42 -2.73 23.63 8.10
CA VAL A 42 -2.78 22.29 7.49
C VAL A 42 -2.84 22.42 5.97
N HIS A 43 -2.02 21.64 5.27
CA HIS A 43 -2.07 21.56 3.81
C HIS A 43 -3.31 20.79 3.33
N ILE A 44 -3.94 21.29 2.26
CA ILE A 44 -5.07 20.68 1.59
C ILE A 44 -4.61 20.10 0.24
N LEU A 45 -4.86 18.81 0.07
CA LEU A 45 -4.72 17.95 -1.11
C LEU A 45 -5.51 18.45 -2.33
N ASP A 46 -4.94 18.53 -3.55
CA ASP A 46 -5.77 18.62 -4.76
C ASP A 46 -6.45 17.27 -5.06
N LEU A 47 -7.77 17.18 -4.80
CA LEU A 47 -8.57 15.98 -5.08
C LEU A 47 -8.76 15.70 -6.57
N THR A 48 -8.79 16.73 -7.42
CA THR A 48 -8.92 16.54 -8.87
C THR A 48 -7.68 15.85 -9.42
N GLN A 49 -6.51 16.30 -8.97
CA GLN A 49 -5.24 15.67 -9.33
C GLN A 49 -5.13 14.25 -8.73
N THR A 50 -5.56 14.07 -7.48
CA THR A 50 -5.60 12.75 -6.82
C THR A 50 -6.48 11.77 -7.59
N ALA A 51 -7.68 12.19 -8.03
CA ALA A 51 -8.59 11.36 -8.80
C ALA A 51 -8.00 10.92 -10.15
N ARG A 52 -7.35 11.84 -10.87
CA ARG A 52 -6.66 11.52 -12.13
C ARG A 52 -5.53 10.50 -11.91
N LEU A 53 -4.63 10.76 -10.96
CA LEU A 53 -3.49 9.90 -10.68
C LEU A 53 -3.92 8.52 -10.15
N LEU A 54 -5.00 8.47 -9.37
CA LEU A 54 -5.58 7.22 -8.91
C LEU A 54 -6.13 6.39 -10.09
N SER A 55 -6.82 7.02 -11.03
CA SER A 55 -7.29 6.34 -12.24
C SER A 55 -6.13 5.78 -13.08
N GLU A 56 -5.03 6.54 -13.21
CA GLU A 56 -3.82 6.09 -13.91
C GLU A 56 -3.16 4.91 -13.19
N ALA A 57 -3.05 4.97 -11.87
CA ALA A 57 -2.52 3.88 -11.05
C ALA A 57 -3.38 2.60 -11.17
N CYS A 58 -4.71 2.73 -11.12
CA CYS A 58 -5.61 1.59 -11.30
C CYS A 58 -5.47 0.96 -12.69
N ASN A 59 -5.27 1.77 -13.74
CA ASN A 59 -4.99 1.24 -15.09
C ASN A 59 -3.71 0.40 -15.12
N LEU A 60 -2.61 0.91 -14.55
CA LEU A 60 -1.33 0.19 -14.50
C LEU A 60 -1.41 -1.10 -13.69
N VAL A 61 -2.08 -1.07 -12.54
CA VAL A 61 -2.29 -2.25 -11.69
C VAL A 61 -3.14 -3.28 -12.42
N PHE A 62 -4.20 -2.85 -13.12
CA PHE A 62 -5.02 -3.76 -13.91
C PHE A 62 -4.23 -4.43 -15.02
N ASP A 63 -3.44 -3.67 -15.78
CA ASP A 63 -2.64 -4.22 -16.88
C ASP A 63 -1.57 -5.19 -16.35
N ALA A 64 -0.90 -4.85 -15.25
CA ALA A 64 0.05 -5.75 -14.59
C ALA A 64 -0.61 -7.04 -14.07
N ALA A 65 -1.82 -6.94 -13.51
CA ALA A 65 -2.57 -8.11 -13.05
C ALA A 65 -3.03 -9.00 -14.21
N ALA A 66 -3.46 -8.40 -15.32
CA ALA A 66 -3.84 -9.12 -16.54
C ALA A 66 -2.65 -9.88 -17.15
N GLU A 67 -1.42 -9.38 -16.95
CA GLU A 67 -0.17 -10.06 -17.32
C GLU A 67 0.26 -11.16 -16.32
N GLY A 68 -0.48 -11.35 -15.21
CA GLY A 68 -0.17 -12.34 -14.20
C GLY A 68 0.99 -11.97 -13.26
N LYS A 69 1.30 -10.68 -13.12
CA LYS A 69 2.32 -10.21 -12.18
C LYS A 69 1.84 -10.31 -10.73
N GLU A 70 2.78 -10.52 -9.82
CA GLU A 70 2.52 -10.56 -8.38
C GLU A 70 2.57 -9.17 -7.75
N PHE A 71 1.80 -8.97 -6.69
CA PHE A 71 1.71 -7.72 -5.96
C PHE A 71 2.03 -7.92 -4.48
N SER A 72 2.72 -6.95 -3.90
CA SER A 72 2.95 -6.86 -2.47
C SER A 72 2.52 -5.49 -1.94
N THR A 73 1.66 -5.49 -0.91
CA THR A 73 1.19 -4.26 -0.26
C THR A 73 1.86 -4.07 1.10
N VAL A 74 2.29 -2.85 1.39
CA VAL A 74 3.07 -2.57 2.61
C VAL A 74 2.40 -1.45 3.40
N GLY A 75 2.17 -1.68 4.69
CA GLY A 75 1.72 -0.64 5.61
C GLY A 75 1.88 -1.07 7.05
N THR A 76 2.87 -0.49 7.72
CA THR A 76 3.36 -0.91 9.04
C THR A 76 2.82 -0.06 10.19
N LYS A 77 2.05 0.99 9.87
CA LYS A 77 1.44 1.86 10.88
C LYS A 77 0.31 1.11 11.56
N HIS A 78 0.24 1.16 12.88
CA HIS A 78 -0.81 0.48 13.65
C HIS A 78 -2.25 0.75 13.13
N GLN A 79 -2.54 1.99 12.72
CA GLN A 79 -3.86 2.38 12.16
C GLN A 79 -4.19 1.76 10.79
N VAL A 80 -3.19 1.19 10.10
CA VAL A 80 -3.28 0.74 8.70
C VAL A 80 -2.96 -0.76 8.57
N ALA A 81 -2.29 -1.36 9.56
CA ALA A 81 -1.82 -2.74 9.53
C ALA A 81 -2.95 -3.74 9.22
N ASP A 82 -4.07 -3.66 9.94
CA ASP A 82 -5.22 -4.55 9.74
C ASP A 82 -5.91 -4.31 8.39
N LEU A 83 -5.96 -3.05 7.94
CA LEU A 83 -6.53 -2.69 6.65
C LEU A 83 -5.72 -3.29 5.49
N ILE A 84 -4.39 -3.27 5.59
CA ILE A 84 -3.49 -3.86 4.59
C ILE A 84 -3.63 -5.38 4.55
N ALA A 85 -3.63 -6.04 5.71
CA ALA A 85 -3.82 -7.49 5.79
C ALA A 85 -5.18 -7.90 5.18
N SER A 86 -6.25 -7.18 5.54
CA SER A 86 -7.60 -7.43 4.99
C SER A 86 -7.66 -7.22 3.48
N ALA A 87 -7.10 -6.11 2.98
CA ALA A 87 -7.11 -5.78 1.56
C ALA A 87 -6.33 -6.82 0.73
N ALA A 88 -5.13 -7.19 1.18
CA ALA A 88 -4.28 -8.15 0.50
C ALA A 88 -4.89 -9.57 0.50
N THR A 89 -5.51 -9.97 1.61
CA THR A 89 -6.22 -11.27 1.70
C THR A 89 -7.39 -11.31 0.72
N ARG A 90 -8.18 -10.24 0.64
CA ARG A 90 -9.30 -10.13 -0.33
C ARG A 90 -8.84 -10.14 -1.78
N SER A 91 -7.69 -9.55 -2.07
CA SER A 91 -7.13 -9.51 -3.43
C SER A 91 -6.21 -10.69 -3.75
N GLN A 92 -6.01 -11.62 -2.81
CA GLN A 92 -5.05 -12.75 -2.94
C GLN A 92 -3.62 -12.30 -3.26
N CYS A 93 -3.20 -11.16 -2.69
CA CYS A 93 -1.85 -10.60 -2.85
C CYS A 93 -1.00 -10.78 -1.58
N HIS A 94 0.32 -10.62 -1.71
CA HIS A 94 1.24 -10.62 -0.57
C HIS A 94 1.16 -9.30 0.20
N TYR A 95 1.52 -9.31 1.48
CA TYR A 95 1.56 -8.08 2.28
C TYR A 95 2.61 -8.10 3.40
N VAL A 96 2.93 -6.89 3.87
CA VAL A 96 3.70 -6.65 5.09
C VAL A 96 2.97 -5.59 5.92
N ASN A 97 2.36 -6.00 7.02
CA ASN A 97 1.62 -5.13 7.95
C ASN A 97 2.35 -4.90 9.29
N GLU A 98 3.38 -5.70 9.58
CA GLU A 98 4.21 -5.58 10.79
C GLU A 98 5.46 -4.75 10.51
N LYS A 99 6.66 -5.32 10.68
CA LYS A 99 7.94 -4.64 10.42
C LYS A 99 8.46 -4.98 9.03
N TRP A 100 8.71 -3.95 8.22
CA TRP A 100 9.49 -4.10 6.99
C TRP A 100 10.98 -4.29 7.32
N LEU A 101 11.52 -5.47 7.04
CA LEU A 101 12.93 -5.77 7.29
C LEU A 101 13.79 -5.19 6.16
N GLY A 102 14.86 -4.46 6.55
CA GLY A 102 15.83 -3.99 5.57
C GLY A 102 16.44 -5.17 4.82
N GLY A 103 16.40 -5.14 3.49
CA GLY A 103 16.91 -6.23 2.65
C GLY A 103 15.84 -7.20 2.13
N THR A 104 14.56 -7.08 2.52
CA THR A 104 13.49 -8.00 2.05
C THR A 104 13.44 -8.12 0.52
N SER A 105 13.54 -7.00 -0.20
CA SER A 105 13.52 -7.02 -1.68
C SER A 105 14.90 -6.99 -2.32
N THR A 106 15.92 -6.45 -1.64
CA THR A 106 17.26 -6.24 -2.22
C THR A 106 18.24 -7.38 -1.93
N ASN A 107 18.00 -8.15 -0.87
CA ASN A 107 18.78 -9.32 -0.48
C ASN A 107 17.85 -10.54 -0.40
N TRP A 108 17.39 -10.97 -1.57
CA TRP A 108 16.45 -12.09 -1.68
C TRP A 108 17.04 -13.39 -1.14
N PHE A 109 18.32 -13.69 -1.44
CA PHE A 109 18.99 -14.91 -0.97
C PHE A 109 18.89 -15.08 0.55
N THR A 110 19.14 -14.02 1.32
CA THR A 110 19.03 -14.11 2.80
C THR A 110 17.59 -14.24 3.25
N THR A 111 16.66 -13.57 2.56
CA THR A 111 15.22 -13.63 2.86
C THR A 111 14.67 -15.03 2.61
N GLU A 112 15.01 -15.64 1.48
CA GLU A 112 14.66 -17.01 1.09
C GLU A 112 15.16 -18.04 2.11
N MET A 113 16.41 -17.93 2.57
CA MET A 113 16.94 -18.80 3.62
C MET A 113 16.14 -18.72 4.93
N ARG A 114 15.61 -17.54 5.27
CA ARG A 114 14.73 -17.36 6.44
C ARG A 114 13.35 -17.98 6.21
N LEU A 115 12.81 -17.88 5.00
CA LEU A 115 11.55 -18.53 4.62
C LEU A 115 11.66 -20.06 4.68
N HIS A 116 12.76 -20.64 4.19
CA HIS A 116 13.02 -22.07 4.32
C HIS A 116 13.13 -22.51 5.79
N LYS A 117 13.83 -21.73 6.62
CA LYS A 117 13.89 -22.02 8.05
C LYS A 117 12.52 -21.93 8.71
N PHE A 118 11.68 -20.98 8.31
CA PHE A 118 10.31 -20.85 8.80
C PHE A 118 9.45 -22.06 8.42
N GLN A 119 9.49 -22.49 7.15
CA GLN A 119 8.80 -23.71 6.68
C GLN A 119 9.26 -24.95 7.45
N TYR A 120 10.56 -25.10 7.68
CA TYR A 120 11.10 -26.19 8.50
C TYR A 120 10.52 -26.16 9.92
N LEU A 121 10.48 -25.00 10.57
CA LEU A 121 9.94 -24.87 11.93
C LEU A 121 8.43 -25.18 11.99
N GLN A 122 7.65 -24.76 11.00
CA GLN A 122 6.23 -25.10 10.91
C GLN A 122 6.01 -26.61 10.80
N ASN A 123 6.81 -27.30 9.96
CA ASN A 123 6.70 -28.75 9.81
C ASN A 123 7.07 -29.51 11.10
N GLU A 124 8.09 -29.06 11.83
CA GLU A 124 8.47 -29.68 13.10
C GLU A 124 7.38 -29.48 14.16
N GLU A 125 6.67 -28.34 14.14
CA GLU A 125 5.54 -28.06 15.04
C GLU A 125 4.38 -28.99 14.75
N ASP A 126 4.01 -29.13 13.48
CA ASP A 126 2.90 -29.98 13.04
C ASP A 126 3.17 -31.48 13.28
N THR A 127 4.44 -31.91 13.29
CA THR A 127 4.83 -33.31 13.53
C THR A 127 5.14 -33.62 15.00
N GLY A 128 5.03 -32.63 15.90
CA GLY A 128 5.31 -32.81 17.33
C GLY A 128 6.80 -32.98 17.66
N GLY A 129 7.71 -32.54 16.79
CA GLY A 129 9.16 -32.69 16.93
C GLY A 129 9.82 -31.74 17.95
N PHE A 130 9.03 -30.91 18.64
CA PHE A 130 9.52 -29.99 19.69
C PHE A 130 9.41 -30.55 21.11
N ASP A 131 8.89 -31.76 21.28
CA ASP A 131 8.84 -32.48 22.57
C ASP A 131 10.13 -33.28 22.87
#